data_AF-A0A7E6F2M5-F1
#
_entry.id   AF-A0A7E6F2M5-F1
#
_cell.length_a   1.000
_cell.length_b   1.000
_cell.length_c   1.000
_cell.angle_alpha   90.00
_cell.angle_beta   90.00
_cell.angle_gamma   90.00
#
_symmetry.space_group_name_H-M   'P 1'
#
loop_
_entity.id
_entity.type
_entity.pdbx_description
1 polymer ?
#
loop_
_entity_poly.entity_id
_entity_poly.type
_entity_poly.pdbx_seq_one_letter_code
_entity_poly.pdbx_strand_id
1 'polypeptide(L)'
;MNYLPVSHDIRRGNLHVITFSVLLVCVGSNIACKEYYGTRVPPPVTAIPEADKLIKMSNIRSRIECFSLCMTYSECGMTIYSVSDKVCILRKIKQLPGASSFIDIPANSIYTLLQAPECPTSAGYTYHPKFRLCFRVSTSKTSWNDAADDCNMDRGQLIHAENKEIMEYIQKELEKWPNENFYFGLCKDMKKDVFLWQNGEAPTYDFWMVGRPDNHGGIQHCGLLDERSNHRWNDEGCNEQGCERYICEIVMQ
;
A
#
# COMPACT_ATOMS: atom_id res chain seq x y z
N MET A 1 -19.14 17.84 4.14
CA MET A 1 -18.05 17.26 3.31
C MET A 1 -17.65 18.32 2.30
N ASN A 2 -16.44 18.87 2.42
CA ASN A 2 -15.96 19.88 1.49
C ASN A 2 -15.11 19.21 0.42
N TYR A 3 -15.62 19.19 -0.80
CA TYR A 3 -14.92 18.70 -1.98
C TYR A 3 -14.12 19.86 -2.57
N LEU A 4 -12.80 19.73 -2.68
CA LEU A 4 -11.99 20.65 -3.49
C LEU A 4 -11.40 19.85 -4.65
N PRO A 5 -12.06 19.81 -5.82
CA PRO A 5 -11.50 19.18 -7.00
C PRO A 5 -10.45 20.12 -7.62
N VAL A 6 -9.22 19.64 -7.78
CA VAL A 6 -8.31 20.17 -8.79
C VAL A 6 -8.55 19.34 -10.05
N SER A 7 -9.27 19.90 -11.02
CA SER A 7 -9.60 19.21 -12.28
C SER A 7 -8.72 19.70 -13.42
N HIS A 8 -8.11 18.78 -14.16
CA HIS A 8 -7.61 19.03 -15.51
C HIS A 8 -8.59 18.36 -16.51
N ASP A 9 -9.17 19.16 -17.41
CA ASP A 9 -10.09 18.70 -18.46
C ASP A 9 -9.30 18.51 -19.78
N ILE A 10 -9.32 17.29 -20.32
CA ILE A 10 -8.73 16.97 -21.63
C ILE A 10 -9.79 16.26 -22.48
N ARG A 11 -10.10 16.83 -23.65
CA ARG A 11 -10.96 16.22 -24.67
C ARG A 11 -10.11 15.64 -25.80
N ARG A 12 -10.28 14.35 -26.11
CA ARG A 12 -9.71 13.68 -27.30
C ARG A 12 -10.75 12.78 -27.97
N GLY A 13 -11.35 13.20 -29.07
CA GLY A 13 -12.43 12.44 -29.73
C GLY A 13 -13.70 12.35 -28.86
N ASN A 14 -14.32 11.16 -28.75
CA ASN A 14 -15.52 10.90 -27.92
C ASN A 14 -15.22 10.67 -26.42
N LEU A 15 -14.02 11.03 -25.97
CA LEU A 15 -13.54 10.81 -24.61
C LEU A 15 -13.38 12.14 -23.88
N HIS A 16 -14.00 12.20 -22.70
CA HIS A 16 -13.81 13.26 -21.71
C HIS A 16 -13.07 12.67 -20.51
N VAL A 17 -11.90 13.23 -20.19
CA VAL A 17 -11.09 12.82 -19.04
C VAL A 17 -11.22 13.87 -17.95
N ILE A 18 -11.59 13.44 -16.75
CA ILE A 18 -11.57 14.30 -15.57
C ILE A 18 -10.71 13.64 -14.50
N THR A 19 -9.57 14.27 -14.19
CA THR A 19 -8.68 13.79 -13.13
C THR A 19 -9.16 14.33 -11.78
N PHE A 20 -9.28 13.48 -10.77
CA PHE A 20 -9.66 13.87 -9.41
C PHE A 20 -8.77 13.19 -8.37
N SER A 21 -8.13 13.97 -7.49
CA SER A 21 -7.55 13.41 -6.27
C SER A 21 -8.67 13.24 -5.24
N VAL A 22 -9.00 11.99 -4.88
CA VAL A 22 -10.03 11.73 -3.88
C VAL A 22 -9.34 11.65 -2.51
N LEU A 23 -9.41 12.74 -1.74
CA LEU A 23 -9.19 12.65 -0.29
C LEU A 23 -10.43 12.01 0.33
N LEU A 24 -10.37 10.71 0.60
CA LEU A 24 -11.35 10.05 1.47
C LEU A 24 -11.00 10.43 2.90
N VAL A 25 -11.48 11.60 3.33
CA VAL A 25 -11.24 12.21 4.66
C VAL A 25 -11.64 11.29 5.81
N CYS A 26 -12.43 10.23 5.57
CA CYS A 26 -12.83 9.26 6.59
C CYS A 26 -11.85 8.08 6.80
N VAL A 27 -10.82 7.90 5.98
CA VAL A 27 -9.95 6.68 6.03
C VAL A 27 -8.46 6.98 6.09
N GLY A 28 -8.03 8.25 6.20
CA GLY A 28 -6.60 8.61 6.30
C GLY A 28 -5.77 8.40 5.03
N SER A 29 -6.31 7.77 3.99
CA SER A 29 -5.61 7.46 2.75
C SER A 29 -5.76 8.55 1.69
N ASN A 30 -4.64 8.99 1.10
CA ASN A 30 -4.62 9.86 -0.08
C ASN A 30 -4.60 9.01 -1.36
N ILE A 31 -5.74 8.79 -1.99
CA ILE A 31 -5.84 7.99 -3.21
C ILE A 31 -6.07 8.92 -4.40
N ALA A 32 -5.13 8.91 -5.35
CA ALA A 32 -5.32 9.60 -6.62
C ALA A 32 -6.22 8.75 -7.53
N CYS A 33 -7.15 9.36 -8.24
CA CYS A 33 -8.01 8.63 -9.19
C CYS A 33 -8.12 9.40 -10.49
N LYS A 34 -8.31 8.66 -11.58
CA LYS A 34 -8.68 9.27 -12.87
C LYS A 34 -10.05 8.76 -13.26
N GLU A 35 -11.00 9.68 -13.38
CA GLU A 35 -12.32 9.38 -13.90
C GLU A 35 -12.37 9.68 -15.39
N TYR A 36 -13.03 8.79 -16.13
CA TYR A 36 -13.19 8.92 -17.56
C TYR A 36 -14.66 8.75 -17.90
N TYR A 37 -15.13 9.62 -18.80
CA TYR A 37 -16.49 9.68 -19.30
C TYR A 37 -16.45 9.54 -20.83
N GLY A 38 -17.15 8.55 -21.38
CA GLY A 38 -17.20 8.31 -22.82
C GLY A 38 -17.47 6.84 -23.15
N THR A 39 -17.48 6.51 -24.43
CA THR A 39 -17.63 5.11 -24.91
C THR A 39 -16.31 4.43 -25.25
N ARG A 40 -15.21 5.20 -25.29
CA ARG A 40 -13.83 4.73 -25.47
C ARG A 40 -12.91 5.41 -24.47
N VAL A 41 -12.39 4.66 -23.51
CA VAL A 41 -11.45 5.17 -22.51
C VAL A 41 -10.02 4.75 -22.87
N PRO A 42 -9.01 5.59 -22.59
CA PRO A 42 -7.63 5.20 -22.83
C PRO A 42 -7.35 4.01 -21.91
N PRO A 43 -6.51 3.06 -22.34
CA PRO A 43 -6.13 1.99 -21.47
C PRO A 43 -5.55 2.61 -20.18
N PRO A 44 -5.92 2.13 -18.98
CA PRO A 44 -4.99 2.26 -17.85
C PRO A 44 -3.68 1.59 -18.27
N VAL A 45 -2.59 1.72 -17.53
CA VAL A 45 -1.31 1.05 -17.86
C VAL A 45 -1.49 -0.48 -17.79
N THR A 46 -2.12 -1.00 -18.85
CA THR A 46 -2.63 -2.32 -19.21
C THR A 46 -3.85 -2.85 -18.46
N ALA A 47 -5.02 -2.72 -19.10
CA ALA A 47 -6.19 -3.53 -18.77
C ALA A 47 -6.13 -4.89 -19.48
N ILE A 48 -6.58 -5.93 -18.77
CA ILE A 48 -6.58 -7.34 -19.21
C ILE A 48 -7.98 -7.68 -19.78
N PRO A 49 -8.12 -8.66 -20.69
CA PRO A 49 -9.39 -9.11 -21.26
C PRO A 49 -10.54 -9.31 -20.28
N GLU A 50 -11.74 -9.35 -20.87
CA GLU A 50 -13.02 -9.42 -20.17
C GLU A 50 -13.16 -10.59 -19.18
N ALA A 51 -12.35 -11.64 -19.35
CA ALA A 51 -12.24 -12.80 -18.45
C ALA A 51 -11.69 -12.45 -17.05
N ASP A 52 -10.93 -11.36 -16.88
CA ASP A 52 -10.32 -10.96 -15.59
C ASP A 52 -11.25 -10.02 -14.77
N LYS A 53 -12.58 -10.18 -14.93
CA LYS A 53 -13.59 -9.60 -14.01
C LYS A 53 -13.39 -10.17 -12.61
N LEU A 54 -13.24 -9.32 -11.61
CA LEU A 54 -13.30 -9.79 -10.21
C LEU A 54 -14.75 -10.08 -9.82
N ILE A 55 -15.63 -9.11 -10.06
CA ILE A 55 -17.05 -9.25 -9.73
C ILE A 55 -17.91 -8.24 -10.51
N LYS A 56 -19.15 -8.64 -10.79
CA LYS A 56 -20.22 -7.76 -11.29
C LYS A 56 -21.33 -7.72 -10.26
N MET A 57 -21.72 -6.53 -9.85
CA MET A 57 -22.75 -6.29 -8.82
C MET A 57 -23.85 -5.40 -9.39
N SER A 58 -25.09 -5.70 -9.02
CA SER A 58 -26.28 -4.91 -9.38
C SER A 58 -26.78 -4.13 -8.16
N ASN A 59 -27.66 -3.16 -8.38
CA ASN A 59 -28.28 -2.34 -7.33
C ASN A 59 -27.28 -1.45 -6.54
N ILE A 60 -26.17 -1.08 -7.15
CA ILE A 60 -25.20 -0.17 -6.54
C ILE A 60 -25.72 1.27 -6.64
N ARG A 61 -25.76 1.97 -5.51
CA ARG A 61 -26.46 3.27 -5.37
C ARG A 61 -25.67 4.42 -5.97
N SER A 62 -24.35 4.30 -6.06
CA SER A 62 -23.50 5.36 -6.58
C SER A 62 -22.13 4.85 -7.04
N ARG A 63 -21.44 5.68 -7.83
CA ARG A 63 -20.03 5.45 -8.17
C ARG A 63 -19.12 5.41 -6.94
N ILE A 64 -19.45 6.14 -5.87
CA ILE A 64 -18.68 6.14 -4.61
C ILE A 64 -18.79 4.78 -3.93
N GLU A 65 -20.00 4.20 -3.88
CA GLU A 65 -20.19 2.84 -3.36
C GLU A 65 -19.47 1.80 -4.21
N CYS A 66 -19.53 1.91 -5.55
CA CYS A 66 -18.77 1.06 -6.46
C CYS A 66 -17.25 1.15 -6.21
N PHE A 67 -16.74 2.36 -5.99
CA PHE A 67 -15.36 2.61 -5.64
C PHE A 67 -14.98 2.00 -4.29
N SER A 68 -15.77 2.24 -3.25
CA SER A 68 -15.54 1.67 -1.92
C SER A 68 -15.51 0.14 -1.94
N LEU A 69 -16.32 -0.50 -2.78
CA LEU A 69 -16.25 -1.96 -2.97
C LEU A 69 -14.90 -2.38 -3.54
N CYS A 70 -14.34 -1.69 -4.54
CA CYS A 70 -13.02 -2.00 -5.08
C CYS A 70 -11.92 -1.96 -4.02
N MET A 71 -11.98 -1.00 -3.09
CA MET A 71 -11.03 -0.91 -1.97
C MET A 71 -11.06 -2.14 -1.04
N THR A 72 -12.17 -2.89 -1.02
CA THR A 72 -12.26 -4.13 -0.22
C THR A 72 -11.69 -5.35 -0.92
N TYR A 73 -11.46 -5.28 -2.24
CA TYR A 73 -10.86 -6.36 -3.03
C TYR A 73 -9.41 -6.03 -3.33
N SER A 74 -8.49 -6.74 -2.67
CA SER A 74 -7.04 -6.52 -2.80
C SER A 74 -6.54 -6.60 -4.23
N GLU A 75 -7.19 -7.30 -5.16
CA GLU A 75 -6.75 -7.36 -6.56
C GLU A 75 -7.40 -6.32 -7.48
N CYS A 76 -8.31 -5.49 -6.95
CA CYS A 76 -9.05 -4.51 -7.73
C CYS A 76 -8.22 -3.26 -7.99
N GLY A 77 -8.05 -2.91 -9.27
CA GLY A 77 -7.37 -1.68 -9.70
C GLY A 77 -8.25 -0.75 -10.52
N MET A 78 -9.49 -1.17 -10.81
CA MET A 78 -10.37 -0.44 -11.73
C MET A 78 -11.84 -0.76 -11.47
N THR A 79 -12.67 0.26 -11.59
CA THR A 79 -14.14 0.13 -11.51
C THR A 79 -14.83 0.71 -12.74
N ILE A 80 -15.93 0.08 -13.13
CA ILE A 80 -16.86 0.58 -14.13
C ILE A 80 -18.24 0.62 -13.50
N TYR A 81 -18.81 1.82 -13.38
CA TYR A 81 -20.16 2.04 -12.84
C TYR A 81 -21.11 2.47 -13.95
N SER A 82 -22.07 1.62 -14.33
CA SER A 82 -23.17 1.98 -15.21
C SER A 82 -24.20 2.79 -14.44
N VAL A 83 -24.37 4.07 -14.81
CA VAL A 83 -25.35 4.96 -14.17
C VAL A 83 -26.77 4.53 -14.49
N SER A 84 -27.01 4.09 -15.73
CA SER A 84 -28.32 3.64 -16.21
C SER A 84 -28.77 2.37 -15.50
N ASP A 85 -27.88 1.38 -15.41
CA ASP A 85 -28.24 0.04 -14.93
C ASP A 85 -27.98 -0.15 -13.43
N LYS A 86 -27.35 0.84 -12.78
CA LYS A 86 -26.88 0.75 -11.38
C LYS A 86 -26.01 -0.48 -11.14
N VAL A 87 -25.16 -0.79 -12.11
CA VAL A 87 -24.25 -1.93 -12.11
C VAL A 87 -22.82 -1.46 -11.86
N CYS A 88 -22.13 -2.13 -10.93
CA CYS A 88 -20.71 -1.94 -10.69
C CYS A 88 -19.94 -3.17 -11.19
N ILE A 89 -18.83 -2.95 -11.89
CA ILE A 89 -17.92 -3.99 -12.35
C ILE A 89 -16.54 -3.68 -11.79
N LEU A 90 -15.99 -4.63 -11.03
CA LEU A 90 -14.65 -4.55 -10.47
C LEU A 90 -13.69 -5.35 -11.35
N ARG A 91 -12.51 -4.78 -11.59
CA ARG A 91 -11.52 -5.32 -12.53
C ARG A 91 -10.13 -5.34 -11.90
N LYS A 92 -9.42 -6.44 -12.16
CA LYS A 92 -7.99 -6.54 -11.88
C LYS A 92 -7.20 -5.76 -12.92
N ILE A 93 -6.21 -5.00 -12.47
CA ILE A 93 -5.17 -4.43 -13.34
C ILE A 93 -3.88 -5.22 -13.08
N LYS A 94 -3.29 -5.77 -14.14
CA LYS A 94 -1.89 -6.23 -14.15
C LYS A 94 -1.14 -5.17 -14.93
N GLN A 95 -0.12 -4.54 -14.35
CA GLN A 95 0.78 -3.68 -15.12
C GLN A 95 1.62 -4.56 -16.07
N LEU A 96 1.52 -4.30 -17.36
CA LEU A 96 2.28 -4.92 -18.45
C LEU A 96 2.97 -3.78 -19.19
N PRO A 97 4.25 -3.91 -19.58
CA PRO A 97 4.88 -2.89 -20.41
C PRO A 97 4.23 -2.84 -21.80
N GLY A 98 3.76 -1.66 -22.22
CA GLY A 98 3.57 -1.35 -23.65
C GLY A 98 2.25 -1.75 -24.34
N ALA A 99 1.15 -2.05 -23.62
CA ALA A 99 -0.14 -2.27 -24.31
C ALA A 99 -0.85 -0.96 -24.69
N SER A 100 -1.34 -0.88 -25.93
CA SER A 100 -1.82 0.35 -26.58
C SER A 100 -3.31 0.30 -27.01
N SER A 101 -4.08 -0.69 -26.57
CA SER A 101 -5.48 -0.84 -26.98
C SER A 101 -6.47 -0.10 -26.07
N PHE A 102 -7.32 0.74 -26.64
CA PHE A 102 -8.46 1.36 -25.96
C PHE A 102 -9.47 0.30 -25.49
N ILE A 103 -10.20 0.61 -24.41
CA ILE A 103 -11.28 -0.24 -23.91
C ILE A 103 -12.61 0.39 -24.35
N ASP A 104 -13.44 -0.38 -25.03
CA ASP A 104 -14.83 -0.02 -25.29
C ASP A 104 -15.65 -0.26 -24.01
N ILE A 105 -16.41 0.76 -23.59
CA ILE A 105 -17.26 0.68 -22.39
C ILE A 105 -18.71 1.02 -22.74
N PRO A 106 -19.70 0.47 -22.00
CA PRO A 106 -21.10 0.79 -22.23
C PRO A 106 -21.34 2.31 -22.12
N ALA A 107 -22.20 2.83 -22.99
CA ALA A 107 -22.63 4.22 -22.91
C ALA A 107 -23.19 4.56 -21.52
N ASN A 108 -23.00 5.81 -21.07
CA ASN A 108 -23.41 6.29 -19.75
C ASN A 108 -22.77 5.55 -18.56
N SER A 109 -21.58 4.97 -18.76
CA SER A 109 -20.76 4.44 -17.67
C SER A 109 -19.74 5.47 -17.20
N ILE A 110 -19.47 5.45 -15.90
CA ILE A 110 -18.35 6.15 -15.27
C ILE A 110 -17.25 5.12 -15.07
N TYR A 111 -16.09 5.42 -15.63
CA TYR A 111 -14.90 4.60 -15.47
C TYR A 111 -13.99 5.29 -14.47
N THR A 112 -13.60 4.58 -13.41
CA THR A 112 -12.67 5.09 -12.39
C THR A 112 -11.47 4.17 -12.33
N LEU A 113 -10.33 4.70 -12.77
CA LEU A 113 -9.04 4.11 -12.55
C LEU A 113 -8.56 4.51 -11.16
N LEU A 114 -8.34 3.52 -10.29
CA LEU A 114 -7.56 3.77 -9.10
C LEU A 114 -6.14 4.01 -9.55
N GLN A 115 -5.68 5.24 -9.43
CA GLN A 115 -4.24 5.42 -9.38
C GLN A 115 -3.88 5.00 -7.97
N ALA A 116 -3.33 3.79 -7.83
CA ALA A 116 -2.57 3.50 -6.62
C ALA A 116 -1.65 4.72 -6.38
N PRO A 117 -1.52 5.23 -5.12
CA PRO A 117 -0.60 6.33 -4.83
C PRO A 117 0.69 6.06 -5.61
N GLU A 118 1.17 6.98 -6.45
CA GLU A 118 2.35 6.61 -7.24
C GLU A 118 3.48 6.27 -6.27
N CYS A 119 3.98 5.04 -6.36
CA CYS A 119 5.04 4.59 -5.48
C CYS A 119 6.19 5.59 -5.60
N PRO A 120 6.64 6.23 -4.51
CA PRO A 120 7.58 7.34 -4.62
C PRO A 120 8.98 6.82 -4.91
N THR A 121 9.21 6.41 -6.15
CA THR A 121 10.48 5.85 -6.65
C THR A 121 11.61 6.87 -6.55
N SER A 122 11.30 8.16 -6.70
CA SER A 122 12.25 9.26 -6.45
C SER A 122 12.74 9.34 -5.00
N ALA A 123 11.95 8.85 -4.05
CA ALA A 123 12.30 8.73 -2.63
C ALA A 123 12.89 7.35 -2.27
N GLY A 124 13.20 6.52 -3.27
CA GLY A 124 13.84 5.21 -3.11
C GLY A 124 12.88 4.03 -2.90
N TYR A 125 11.57 4.22 -3.04
CA TYR A 125 10.60 3.13 -2.87
C TYR A 125 10.48 2.26 -4.13
N THR A 126 10.30 0.95 -3.92
CA THR A 126 9.99 -0.04 -4.96
C THR A 126 8.62 -0.64 -4.72
N TYR A 127 7.76 -0.66 -5.74
CA TYR A 127 6.42 -1.23 -5.62
C TYR A 127 6.47 -2.77 -5.69
N HIS A 128 5.82 -3.44 -4.75
CA HIS A 128 5.62 -4.89 -4.76
C HIS A 128 4.17 -5.26 -5.11
N PRO A 129 3.90 -5.71 -6.36
CA PRO A 129 2.53 -5.88 -6.84
C PRO A 129 1.68 -6.91 -6.09
N LYS A 130 2.30 -7.99 -5.58
CA LYS A 130 1.58 -9.06 -4.86
C LYS A 130 1.06 -8.57 -3.50
N PHE A 131 1.86 -7.76 -2.81
CA PHE A 131 1.53 -7.27 -1.47
C PHE A 131 0.87 -5.90 -1.48
N ARG A 132 0.85 -5.23 -2.64
CA ARG A 132 0.35 -3.87 -2.79
C ARG A 132 0.97 -2.92 -1.75
N LEU A 133 2.29 -2.96 -1.64
CA LEU A 133 3.04 -2.03 -0.82
C LEU A 133 4.20 -1.44 -1.60
N CYS A 134 4.58 -0.23 -1.24
CA CYS A 134 5.86 0.36 -1.60
C CYS A 134 6.85 0.09 -0.50
N PHE A 135 8.01 -0.45 -0.87
CA PHE A 135 9.06 -0.88 0.04
C PHE A 135 10.29 0.01 -0.10
N ARG A 136 10.86 0.46 1.01
CA ARG A 136 12.16 1.17 1.03
C ARG A 136 13.01 0.68 2.19
N VAL A 137 14.28 0.36 1.90
CA VAL A 137 15.32 0.16 2.92
C VAL A 137 16.09 1.46 3.09
N SER A 138 16.33 1.87 4.33
CA SER A 138 17.04 3.11 4.63
C SER A 138 18.53 3.03 4.25
N THR A 139 19.08 4.16 3.82
CA THR A 139 20.52 4.31 3.55
C THR A 139 21.30 4.79 4.77
N SER A 140 20.63 5.37 5.77
CA SER A 140 21.20 5.81 7.05
C SER A 140 20.72 4.93 8.21
N LYS A 141 21.49 4.96 9.29
CA LYS A 141 21.12 4.38 10.59
C LYS A 141 20.54 5.46 11.50
N THR A 142 19.51 5.14 12.25
CA THR A 142 18.88 6.08 13.19
C THR A 142 18.17 5.34 14.33
N SER A 143 17.60 6.06 15.30
CA SER A 143 16.78 5.48 16.37
C SER A 143 15.46 4.91 15.82
N TRP A 144 14.78 4.03 16.55
CA TRP A 144 13.50 3.50 16.08
C TRP A 144 12.44 4.61 15.92
N ASN A 145 12.43 5.59 16.82
CA ASN A 145 11.50 6.71 16.76
C ASN A 145 11.74 7.60 15.54
N ASP A 146 13.00 7.95 15.27
CA ASP A 146 13.34 8.75 14.10
C ASP A 146 13.07 7.99 12.79
N ALA A 147 13.25 6.66 12.80
CA ALA A 147 12.93 5.80 11.68
C ALA A 147 11.42 5.79 11.40
N ALA A 148 10.60 5.70 12.46
CA ALA A 148 9.15 5.81 12.36
C ALA A 148 8.73 7.18 11.81
N ASP A 149 9.33 8.27 12.30
CA ASP A 149 9.08 9.63 11.81
C ASP A 149 9.49 9.80 10.34
N ASP A 150 10.62 9.23 9.91
CA ASP A 150 11.06 9.24 8.51
C ASP A 150 10.07 8.53 7.58
N CYS A 151 9.60 7.34 7.94
CA CYS A 151 8.58 6.65 7.14
C CYS A 151 7.25 7.43 7.12
N ASN A 152 6.87 8.05 8.24
CA ASN A 152 5.65 8.88 8.34
C ASN A 152 5.72 10.13 7.45
N MET A 153 6.90 10.74 7.28
CA MET A 153 7.10 11.89 6.39
C MET A 153 6.75 11.57 4.93
N ASP A 154 6.97 10.31 4.51
CA ASP A 154 6.58 9.80 3.19
C ASP A 154 5.13 9.28 3.13
N ARG A 155 4.34 9.53 4.19
CA ARG A 155 2.98 8.99 4.37
C ARG A 155 2.94 7.46 4.43
N GLY A 156 4.06 6.85 4.81
CA GLY A 156 4.19 5.43 5.11
C GLY A 156 4.28 5.18 6.60
N GLN A 157 4.85 4.03 6.95
CA GLN A 157 5.14 3.57 8.30
C GLN A 157 6.35 2.61 8.24
N LEU A 158 6.92 2.20 9.38
CA LEU A 158 7.86 1.09 9.39
C LEU A 158 7.14 -0.19 9.00
N ILE A 159 7.82 -1.06 8.24
CA ILE A 159 7.18 -2.23 7.65
C ILE A 159 6.56 -3.17 8.69
N HIS A 160 5.34 -3.61 8.44
CA HIS A 160 4.71 -4.69 9.19
C HIS A 160 5.06 -6.04 8.57
N ALA A 161 5.72 -6.89 9.34
CA ALA A 161 6.07 -8.25 8.96
C ALA A 161 4.90 -9.22 9.21
N GLU A 162 3.76 -8.97 8.57
CA GLU A 162 2.47 -9.57 8.97
C GLU A 162 2.35 -11.07 8.73
N ASN A 163 3.13 -11.61 7.79
CA ASN A 163 3.08 -13.03 7.43
C ASN A 163 4.40 -13.52 6.85
N LYS A 164 4.47 -14.85 6.69
CA LYS A 164 5.65 -15.55 6.15
C LYS A 164 6.07 -15.04 4.77
N GLU A 165 5.14 -14.77 3.86
CA GLU A 165 5.49 -14.35 2.49
C GLU A 165 6.15 -12.97 2.46
N ILE A 166 5.66 -12.03 3.29
CA ILE A 166 6.26 -10.71 3.45
C ILE A 166 7.66 -10.85 4.08
N MET A 167 7.82 -11.69 5.12
CA MET A 167 9.12 -11.90 5.74
C MET A 167 10.15 -12.54 4.81
N GLU A 168 9.76 -13.53 4.00
CA GLU A 168 10.65 -14.13 2.98
C GLU A 168 11.09 -13.08 1.94
N TYR A 169 10.19 -12.18 1.54
CA TYR A 169 10.53 -11.06 0.66
C TYR A 169 11.50 -10.08 1.32
N ILE A 170 11.23 -9.69 2.58
CA ILE A 170 12.13 -8.83 3.37
C ILE A 170 13.52 -9.45 3.42
N GLN A 171 13.65 -10.71 3.87
CA GLN A 171 14.94 -11.40 3.97
C GLN A 171 15.74 -11.36 2.67
N LYS A 172 15.09 -11.64 1.54
CA LYS A 172 15.71 -11.59 0.22
C LYS A 172 16.20 -10.19 -0.16
N GLU A 173 15.46 -9.15 0.18
CA GLU A 173 15.91 -7.78 -0.07
C GLU A 173 17.08 -7.39 0.84
N LEU A 174 17.12 -7.92 2.07
CA LEU A 174 18.18 -7.66 3.05
C LEU A 174 19.48 -8.41 2.77
N GLU A 175 19.50 -9.45 1.93
CA GLU A 175 20.73 -10.11 1.47
C GLU A 175 21.73 -9.14 0.81
N LYS A 176 21.25 -8.00 0.31
CA LYS A 176 22.06 -6.93 -0.29
C LYS A 176 22.82 -6.09 0.74
N TRP A 177 22.54 -6.28 2.03
CA TRP A 177 23.01 -5.46 3.15
C TRP A 177 23.66 -6.33 4.23
N PRO A 178 24.84 -6.92 3.96
CA PRO A 178 25.47 -7.84 4.90
C PRO A 178 25.93 -7.13 6.18
N ASN A 179 25.80 -7.82 7.33
CA ASN A 179 26.17 -7.32 8.66
C ASN A 179 25.37 -6.09 9.15
N GLU A 180 24.16 -5.89 8.63
CA GLU A 180 23.29 -4.77 9.01
C GLU A 180 22.01 -5.26 9.67
N ASN A 181 21.60 -4.65 10.78
CA ASN A 181 20.29 -4.92 11.39
C ASN A 181 19.27 -3.86 10.95
N PHE A 182 17.98 -4.20 11.08
CA PHE A 182 16.90 -3.36 10.60
C PHE A 182 15.76 -3.21 11.61
N TYR A 183 15.42 -1.98 11.96
CA TYR A 183 14.16 -1.68 12.62
C TYR A 183 12.98 -1.93 11.68
N PHE A 184 11.90 -2.46 12.25
CA PHE A 184 10.61 -2.68 11.59
C PHE A 184 9.47 -2.25 12.53
N GLY A 185 8.23 -2.25 12.07
CA GLY A 185 7.11 -1.57 12.73
C GLY A 185 6.60 -2.18 14.03
N LEU A 186 7.29 -3.17 14.59
CA LEU A 186 6.91 -3.79 15.85
C LEU A 186 7.44 -2.97 17.04
N CYS A 187 6.57 -2.63 17.99
CA CYS A 187 6.94 -1.91 19.21
C CYS A 187 6.08 -2.37 20.40
N LYS A 188 6.62 -2.30 21.61
CA LYS A 188 5.97 -2.77 22.83
C LYS A 188 5.00 -1.73 23.37
N ASP A 189 3.72 -2.12 23.51
CA ASP A 189 2.74 -1.37 24.29
C ASP A 189 2.99 -1.62 25.78
N MET A 190 3.58 -0.62 26.45
CA MET A 190 3.97 -0.72 27.86
C MET A 190 2.79 -0.89 28.82
N LYS A 191 1.57 -0.52 28.43
CA LYS A 191 0.38 -0.69 29.30
C LYS A 191 -0.18 -2.10 29.23
N LYS A 192 -0.12 -2.70 28.05
CA LYS A 192 -0.62 -4.06 27.79
C LYS A 192 0.45 -5.13 27.95
N ASP A 193 1.73 -4.74 28.02
CA ASP A 193 2.89 -5.61 28.06
C ASP A 193 2.98 -6.57 26.85
N VAL A 194 2.59 -6.08 25.66
CA VAL A 194 2.59 -6.84 24.40
C VAL A 194 3.20 -6.04 23.26
N PHE A 195 3.80 -6.73 22.29
CA PHE A 195 4.25 -6.12 21.05
C PHE A 195 3.08 -5.93 20.08
N LEU A 196 2.98 -4.74 19.51
CA LEU A 196 1.97 -4.34 18.54
C LEU A 196 2.64 -3.72 17.31
N TRP A 197 1.94 -3.78 16.20
CA TRP A 197 2.23 -2.96 15.02
C TRP A 197 1.90 -1.49 15.29
N GLN A 198 2.40 -0.57 14.46
CA GLN A 198 2.16 0.87 14.62
C GLN A 198 0.67 1.25 14.47
N ASN A 199 -0.13 0.41 13.80
CA ASN A 199 -1.58 0.56 13.70
C ASN A 199 -2.33 0.08 14.97
N GLY A 200 -1.63 -0.45 15.97
CA GLY A 200 -2.19 -0.95 17.23
C GLY A 200 -2.70 -2.40 17.18
N GLU A 201 -2.59 -3.08 16.04
CA GLU A 201 -2.94 -4.48 15.90
C GLU A 201 -1.84 -5.39 16.46
N ALA A 202 -2.24 -6.55 16.98
CA ALA A 202 -1.29 -7.56 17.44
C ALA A 202 -0.77 -8.39 16.26
N PRO A 203 0.51 -8.79 16.25
CA PRO A 203 1.04 -9.69 15.24
C PRO A 203 0.33 -11.05 15.30
N THR A 204 -0.16 -11.52 14.15
CA THR A 204 -0.72 -12.87 13.98
C THR A 204 0.30 -13.90 13.54
N TYR A 205 1.46 -13.43 13.09
CA TYR A 205 2.61 -14.23 12.70
C TYR A 205 3.71 -14.05 13.76
N ASP A 206 4.41 -15.15 14.09
CA ASP A 206 5.51 -15.15 15.05
C ASP A 206 6.80 -15.57 14.32
N PHE A 207 7.80 -14.69 14.38
CA PHE A 207 9.12 -14.95 13.83
C PHE A 207 10.25 -14.55 14.78
N TRP A 208 10.00 -14.56 16.09
CA TRP A 208 11.04 -14.33 17.10
C TRP A 208 12.21 -15.31 16.93
N MET A 209 13.42 -14.82 17.19
CA MET A 209 14.56 -15.69 17.40
C MET A 209 14.44 -16.43 18.73
N VAL A 210 15.14 -17.55 18.87
CA VAL A 210 15.06 -18.39 20.07
C VAL A 210 15.44 -17.57 21.31
N GLY A 211 14.55 -17.57 22.30
CA GLY A 211 14.75 -16.86 23.57
C GLY A 211 14.32 -15.40 23.57
N ARG A 212 13.69 -14.90 22.50
CA ARG A 212 13.15 -13.53 22.41
C ARG A 212 11.61 -13.52 22.41
N PRO A 213 10.98 -12.41 22.83
CA PRO A 213 11.61 -11.24 23.44
C PRO A 213 12.09 -11.52 24.89
N ASP A 214 13.23 -10.97 25.30
CA ASP A 214 13.79 -11.17 26.66
C ASP A 214 13.84 -9.89 27.52
N ASN A 215 13.52 -8.74 26.92
CA ASN A 215 13.51 -7.43 27.53
C ASN A 215 14.82 -7.13 28.27
N HIS A 216 15.98 -7.35 27.64
CA HIS A 216 17.28 -7.18 28.27
C HIS A 216 17.43 -5.78 28.89
N GLY A 217 17.84 -5.73 30.17
CA GLY A 217 17.99 -4.48 30.90
C GLY A 217 16.68 -3.70 31.15
N GLY A 218 15.53 -4.26 30.78
CA GLY A 218 14.23 -3.62 30.95
C GLY A 218 13.94 -2.48 29.97
N ILE A 219 14.70 -2.37 28.87
CA ILE A 219 14.65 -1.24 27.93
C ILE A 219 14.36 -1.64 26.48
N GLN A 220 14.27 -2.94 26.19
CA GLN A 220 14.12 -3.44 24.82
C GLN A 220 12.63 -3.50 24.45
N HIS A 221 12.20 -2.50 23.71
CA HIS A 221 10.78 -2.25 23.42
C HIS A 221 10.50 -2.08 21.92
N CYS A 222 11.52 -2.15 21.08
CA CYS A 222 11.40 -1.99 19.64
C CYS A 222 11.85 -3.25 18.90
N GLY A 223 11.16 -3.58 17.81
CA GLY A 223 11.46 -4.73 16.99
C GLY A 223 12.65 -4.48 16.08
N LEU A 224 13.60 -5.41 16.09
CA LEU A 224 14.77 -5.45 15.23
C LEU A 224 14.79 -6.76 14.44
N LEU A 225 15.18 -6.69 13.17
CA LEU A 225 15.55 -7.85 12.35
C LEU A 225 17.05 -8.08 12.54
N ASP A 226 17.41 -9.14 13.27
CA ASP A 226 18.79 -9.47 13.62
C ASP A 226 19.46 -10.28 12.51
N GLU A 227 20.46 -9.70 11.85
CA GLU A 227 21.15 -10.31 10.70
C GLU A 227 21.76 -11.67 11.05
N ARG A 228 22.37 -11.76 12.23
CA ARG A 228 23.04 -12.99 12.73
C ARG A 228 22.07 -14.15 12.94
N SER A 229 20.80 -13.83 13.14
CA SER A 229 19.71 -14.79 13.31
C SER A 229 18.90 -15.00 12.03
N ASN A 230 19.49 -14.72 10.86
CA ASN A 230 18.83 -14.75 9.56
C ASN A 230 17.61 -13.81 9.54
N HIS A 231 17.76 -12.59 10.07
CA HIS A 231 16.72 -11.56 10.16
C HIS A 231 15.45 -12.02 10.90
N ARG A 232 15.60 -12.91 11.89
CA ARG A 232 14.53 -13.20 12.85
C ARG A 232 14.32 -12.02 13.79
N TRP A 233 13.13 -11.94 14.38
CA TRP A 233 12.76 -10.81 15.23
C TRP A 233 13.52 -10.90 16.55
N ASN A 234 14.06 -9.75 16.96
CA ASN A 234 14.69 -9.51 18.24
C ASN A 234 14.06 -8.25 18.85
N ASP A 235 13.96 -8.18 20.17
CA ASP A 235 13.62 -6.95 20.86
C ASP A 235 14.90 -6.18 21.17
N GLU A 236 14.89 -4.88 20.89
CA GLU A 236 16.02 -3.99 21.09
C GLU A 236 15.59 -2.64 21.70
N GLY A 237 16.54 -1.94 22.29
CA GLY A 237 16.32 -0.58 22.80
C GLY A 237 15.94 0.37 21.67
N CYS A 238 14.87 1.15 21.86
CA CYS A 238 14.37 2.08 20.84
C CYS A 238 15.29 3.29 20.57
N ASN A 239 16.31 3.51 21.40
CA ASN A 239 17.08 4.76 21.49
C ASN A 239 18.52 4.63 20.94
N GLU A 240 19.23 5.77 20.89
CA GLU A 240 20.54 6.03 20.24
C GLU A 240 21.68 5.02 20.48
N GLN A 241 21.62 4.18 21.51
CA GLN A 241 22.70 3.22 21.82
C GLN A 241 22.84 2.11 20.76
N GLY A 242 21.87 1.98 19.86
CA GLY A 242 21.91 1.10 18.69
C GLY A 242 21.16 1.71 17.52
N CYS A 243 21.60 2.86 16.98
CA CYS A 243 21.08 3.35 15.71
C CYS A 243 21.26 2.27 14.64
N GLU A 244 20.17 1.87 13.99
CA GLU A 244 20.18 0.81 12.97
C GLU A 244 19.48 1.28 11.70
N ARG A 245 19.66 0.50 10.62
CA ARG A 245 18.86 0.74 9.41
C ARG A 245 17.40 0.42 9.70
N TYR A 246 16.53 0.76 8.77
CA TYR A 246 15.11 0.54 8.94
C TYR A 246 14.43 0.35 7.59
N ILE A 247 13.22 -0.17 7.64
CA ILE A 247 12.45 -0.50 6.44
C ILE A 247 11.11 0.20 6.53
N CYS A 248 10.79 1.00 5.53
CA CYS A 248 9.50 1.66 5.39
C CYS A 248 8.59 0.88 4.44
N GLU A 249 7.29 0.94 4.73
CA GLU A 249 6.23 0.57 3.81
C GLU A 249 5.24 1.71 3.59
N ILE A 250 4.66 1.77 2.40
CA ILE A 250 3.42 2.51 2.14
C ILE A 250 2.42 1.48 1.62
N VAL A 251 1.33 1.27 2.36
CA VAL A 251 0.27 0.33 1.96
C VAL A 251 -0.58 0.99 0.87
N MET A 252 -0.68 0.32 -0.27
CA MET A 252 -1.29 0.81 -1.49
C MET A 252 -2.72 0.28 -1.56
N GLN A 253 -3.59 0.89 -0.75
CA GLN A 253 -5.02 0.55 -0.65
C GLN A 253 -5.73 0.69 -2.01
#